data_AF-A0A399Z3Q0-F1
#
_entry.id   AF-A0A399Z3Q0-F1
#
_cell.length_a   1.000
_cell.length_b   1.000
_cell.length_c   1.000
_cell.angle_alpha   90.00
_cell.angle_beta   90.00
_cell.angle_gamma   90.00
#
_symmetry.space_group_name_H-M   'P 1'
#
loop_
_entity.id
_entity.type
_entity.pdbx_description
1 polymer ?
#
loop_
_entity_poly.entity_id
_entity_poly.type
_entity_poly.pdbx_seq_one_letter_code
_entity_poly.pdbx_strand_id
1 'polypeptide(L)'
;MSDWVRVPYTELVHRAGRIRQEADTIRAEIRTLKSTVESLQWMGRRAERFFTVWNETLPEMEQWVHILESFAAELEDQARRIQLADESF
;
A
#
# COMPACT_ATOMS: atom_id res chain seq x y z
N MET A 1 25.75 -6.04 -23.16
CA MET A 1 24.98 -7.18 -22.64
C MET A 1 24.27 -6.68 -21.40
N SER A 2 22.95 -6.48 -21.47
CA SER A 2 22.18 -6.15 -20.28
C SER A 2 22.29 -7.34 -19.33
N ASP A 3 22.86 -7.15 -18.14
CA ASP A 3 22.80 -8.17 -17.10
C ASP A 3 21.32 -8.36 -16.73
N TRP A 4 20.72 -9.42 -17.27
CA TRP A 4 19.37 -9.82 -16.91
C TRP A 4 19.42 -10.26 -15.46
N VAL A 5 19.02 -9.38 -14.55
CA VAL A 5 18.77 -9.75 -13.16
C VAL A 5 17.60 -10.73 -13.18
N ARG A 6 17.89 -12.04 -13.15
CA ARG A 6 16.88 -13.09 -13.03
C ARG A 6 16.39 -13.08 -11.59
N VAL A 7 15.37 -12.27 -11.31
CA VAL A 7 14.67 -12.30 -10.02
C VAL A 7 13.86 -13.59 -9.97
N PRO A 8 14.08 -14.49 -8.99
CA PRO A 8 13.27 -15.70 -8.85
C PRO A 8 11.80 -15.35 -8.59
N TYR A 9 10.85 -16.14 -9.11
CA TYR A 9 9.42 -15.89 -8.88
C TYR A 9 9.07 -15.91 -7.38
N THR A 10 9.76 -16.73 -6.58
CA THR A 10 9.60 -16.79 -5.11
C THR A 10 9.96 -15.48 -4.43
N GLU A 11 10.98 -14.77 -4.93
CA GLU A 11 11.38 -13.45 -4.42
C GLU A 11 10.34 -12.38 -4.75
N LEU A 12 9.72 -12.44 -5.93
CA LEU A 12 8.63 -11.55 -6.32
C LEU A 12 7.41 -11.74 -5.42
N VAL A 13 7.01 -13.00 -5.16
CA VAL A 13 5.90 -13.32 -4.24
C VAL A 13 6.21 -12.84 -2.82
N HIS A 14 7.43 -13.07 -2.33
CA HIS A 14 7.83 -12.61 -1.00
C HIS A 14 7.76 -11.08 -0.88
N ARG A 15 8.25 -10.34 -1.89
CA ARG A 15 8.17 -8.87 -1.92
C ARG A 15 6.74 -8.36 -2.01
N ALA A 16 5.90 -8.98 -2.84
CA ALA A 16 4.48 -8.65 -2.93
C ALA A 16 3.79 -8.81 -1.57
N GLY A 17 4.06 -9.90 -0.85
CA GLY A 17 3.55 -10.14 0.49
C GLY A 17 3.96 -9.04 1.49
N ARG A 18 5.23 -8.61 1.47
CA ARG A 18 5.71 -7.50 2.31
C ARG A 18 5.00 -6.19 1.99
N ILE A 19 4.83 -5.87 0.71
CA ILE A 19 4.17 -4.63 0.27
C ILE A 19 2.70 -4.62 0.70
N ARG A 20 1.99 -5.76 0.63
CA ARG A 20 0.63 -5.89 1.17
C ARG A 20 0.59 -5.63 2.68
N GLN A 21 1.52 -6.21 3.43
CA GLN A 21 1.59 -6.00 4.89
C GLN A 21 1.79 -4.51 5.24
N GLU A 22 2.65 -3.82 4.47
CA GLU A 22 2.85 -2.37 4.62
C GLU A 22 1.55 -1.60 4.30
N ALA A 23 0.86 -1.95 3.21
CA ALA A 23 -0.43 -1.35 2.84
C ALA A 23 -1.51 -1.55 3.93
N ASP A 24 -1.58 -2.74 4.50
CA ASP A 24 -2.51 -3.06 5.60
C ASP A 24 -2.17 -2.31 6.88
N THR A 25 -0.89 -2.15 7.19
CA THR A 25 -0.42 -1.34 8.33
C THR A 25 -0.88 0.11 8.16
N ILE A 26 -0.62 0.71 7.00
CA ILE A 26 -1.01 2.09 6.72
C ILE A 26 -2.54 2.26 6.78
N ARG A 27 -3.30 1.30 6.25
CA ARG A 27 -4.76 1.29 6.34
C ARG A 27 -5.27 1.26 7.79
N ALA A 28 -4.64 0.46 8.65
CA ALA A 28 -4.99 0.40 10.07
C ALA A 28 -4.71 1.73 10.77
N GLU A 29 -3.58 2.37 10.46
CA GLU A 29 -3.22 3.69 10.97
C GLU A 29 -4.23 4.76 10.52
N ILE A 30 -4.59 4.80 9.23
CA ILE A 30 -5.60 5.73 8.70
C ILE A 30 -6.92 5.59 9.46
N ARG A 31 -7.39 4.36 9.69
CA ARG A 31 -8.64 4.09 10.43
C ARG A 31 -8.55 4.58 11.88
N THR A 32 -7.43 4.33 12.54
CA THR A 32 -7.19 4.76 13.92
C THR A 32 -7.15 6.27 14.04
N LEU A 33 -6.45 6.94 13.12
CA LEU A 33 -6.40 8.39 13.04
C LEU A 33 -7.78 8.97 12.77
N LYS A 34 -8.54 8.41 11.82
CA LYS A 34 -9.90 8.86 11.53
C LYS A 34 -10.81 8.82 12.76
N SER A 35 -10.81 7.71 13.50
CA SER A 35 -11.57 7.59 14.74
C SER A 35 -11.13 8.62 15.78
N THR A 36 -9.82 8.88 15.89
CA THR A 36 -9.28 9.88 16.80
C THR A 36 -9.73 11.29 16.41
N VAL A 37 -9.64 11.65 15.12
CA VAL A 37 -10.06 12.96 14.59
C VAL A 37 -11.54 13.19 14.78
N GLU A 38 -12.38 12.17 14.54
CA GLU A 38 -13.82 12.22 14.79
C GLU A 38 -14.11 12.51 16.27
N SER A 39 -13.36 11.90 17.20
CA SER A 39 -13.49 12.18 18.64
C SER A 39 -13.13 13.62 19.04
N LEU A 40 -12.36 14.32 18.20
CA LEU A 40 -11.85 15.68 18.45
C LEU A 40 -12.71 16.78 17.83
N GLN A 41 -13.77 16.44 17.08
CA GLN A 41 -14.61 17.42 16.37
C GLN A 41 -15.21 18.50 17.27
N TRP A 42 -15.40 18.23 18.57
CA TRP A 42 -15.87 19.21 19.57
C TRP A 42 -14.96 20.43 19.71
N MET A 43 -13.69 20.35 19.29
CA MET A 43 -12.75 21.48 19.33
C MET A 43 -13.08 22.58 18.32
N GLY A 44 -13.85 22.28 17.27
CA GLY A 44 -14.29 23.23 16.25
C GLY A 44 -13.14 24.09 15.70
N ARG A 45 -13.32 25.42 15.69
CA ARG A 45 -12.33 26.38 15.15
C ARG A 45 -10.96 26.32 15.80
N ARG A 46 -10.83 25.82 17.04
CA ARG A 46 -9.53 25.76 17.73
C ARG A 46 -8.54 24.83 17.02
N ALA A 47 -9.04 23.85 16.27
CA ALA A 47 -8.24 22.89 15.53
C ALA A 47 -8.50 22.95 14.01
N GLU A 48 -9.02 24.07 13.50
CA GLU A 48 -9.40 24.22 12.08
C GLU A 48 -8.24 23.87 11.14
N ARG A 49 -7.04 24.41 11.38
CA ARG A 49 -5.84 24.12 10.57
C ARG A 49 -5.53 22.62 10.53
N PHE A 50 -5.69 21.93 11.64
CA PHE A 50 -5.46 20.49 11.71
C PHE A 50 -6.51 19.73 10.89
N PHE A 51 -7.79 20.08 11.02
CA PHE A 51 -8.85 19.44 10.24
C PHE A 51 -8.71 19.70 8.73
N THR A 52 -8.26 20.90 8.33
CA THR A 52 -7.95 21.20 6.92
C THR A 52 -6.87 20.27 6.40
N VAL A 53 -5.72 20.21 7.06
CA VAL A 53 -4.61 19.33 6.66
C VAL A 53 -5.06 17.86 6.65
N TRP A 54 -5.79 17.42 7.68
CA TRP A 54 -6.32 16.06 7.73
C TRP A 54 -7.21 15.72 6.54
N ASN A 55 -8.15 16.61 6.19
CA ASN A 55 -9.06 16.39 5.07
C ASN A 55 -8.36 16.41 3.70
N GLU A 56 -7.27 17.17 3.57
CA GLU A 56 -6.44 17.21 2.37
C GLU A 56 -5.55 15.97 2.23
N THR A 57 -4.93 15.51 3.33
CA THR A 57 -3.96 14.40 3.31
C THR A 57 -4.63 13.02 3.36
N LEU A 58 -5.84 12.89 3.94
CA LEU A 58 -6.53 11.60 4.03
C LEU A 58 -6.69 10.89 2.67
N PRO A 59 -7.21 11.55 1.61
CA PRO A 59 -7.30 10.94 0.29
C PRO A 59 -5.96 10.51 -0.29
N GLU A 60 -4.88 11.26 -0.04
CA GLU A 60 -3.53 10.91 -0.51
C GLU A 60 -3.02 9.63 0.15
N MET A 61 -3.25 9.47 1.45
CA MET A 61 -2.89 8.25 2.18
C MET A 61 -3.69 7.05 1.70
N GLU A 62 -5.00 7.22 1.46
CA GLU A 62 -5.85 6.16 0.89
C GLU A 62 -5.41 5.77 -0.53
N GLN A 63 -5.04 6.76 -1.35
CA GLN A 63 -4.49 6.52 -2.68
C GLN A 63 -3.15 5.78 -2.62
N TRP A 64 -2.27 6.13 -1.68
CA TRP A 64 -1.00 5.45 -1.49
C TRP A 64 -1.18 3.97 -1.14
N VAL A 65 -2.12 3.64 -0.25
CA VAL A 65 -2.49 2.25 0.04
C VAL A 65 -2.92 1.52 -1.24
N HIS A 66 -3.76 2.15 -2.05
CA HIS A 66 -4.21 1.54 -3.31
C HIS A 66 -3.07 1.29 -4.31
N ILE A 67 -2.10 2.21 -4.39
CA ILE A 67 -0.90 2.04 -5.24
C ILE A 67 -0.08 0.83 -4.79
N LEU A 68 0.17 0.70 -3.48
CA LEU A 68 0.92 -0.43 -2.93
C LEU A 68 0.23 -1.76 -3.20
N GLU A 69 -1.09 -1.84 -3.02
CA GLU A 69 -1.86 -3.06 -3.28
C GLU A 69 -1.85 -3.45 -4.75
N SER A 70 -2.00 -2.47 -5.64
CA SER A 70 -1.96 -2.69 -7.09
C SER A 70 -0.59 -3.19 -7.52
N PHE A 71 0.48 -2.56 -7.01
CA PHE A 71 1.84 -3.00 -7.31
C PHE A 71 2.14 -4.40 -6.76
N ALA A 72 1.69 -4.74 -5.56
CA ALA A 72 1.82 -6.09 -5.02
C ALA A 72 1.07 -7.14 -5.88
N ALA A 73 -0.13 -6.79 -6.37
CA ALA A 73 -0.89 -7.66 -7.27
C ALA A 73 -0.15 -7.88 -8.60
N GLU A 74 0.43 -6.83 -9.17
CA GLU A 74 1.24 -6.95 -10.39
C GLU A 74 2.46 -7.85 -10.19
N LEU A 75 3.17 -7.73 -9.05
CA LEU A 75 4.32 -8.58 -8.74
C LEU A 75 3.94 -10.07 -8.65
N GLU A 76 2.81 -10.39 -8.02
CA GLU A 76 2.30 -11.77 -7.96
C GLU A 76 1.89 -12.31 -9.33
N ASP A 77 1.26 -11.48 -10.16
CA ASP A 77 0.88 -11.88 -11.52
C ASP A 77 2.12 -12.13 -12.38
N GLN A 78 3.18 -11.32 -12.25
CA GLN A 78 4.45 -11.57 -12.93
C GLN A 78 5.12 -12.84 -12.41
N ALA A 79 5.13 -13.07 -11.10
CA ALA A 79 5.66 -14.29 -10.50
C ALA A 79 4.95 -15.54 -11.04
N ARG A 80 3.62 -15.51 -11.13
CA ARG A 80 2.81 -16.60 -11.68
C ARG A 80 3.15 -16.87 -13.15
N ARG A 81 3.32 -15.83 -13.96
CA ARG A 81 3.71 -15.96 -15.37
C ARG A 81 5.08 -16.62 -15.52
N ILE A 82 6.04 -16.23 -14.68
CA ILE A 82 7.39 -16.81 -14.69
C ILE A 82 7.36 -18.28 -14.27
N GLN A 83 6.62 -18.60 -13.20
CA GLN A 83 6.48 -19.98 -12.73
C GLN A 83 5.88 -20.88 -13.81
N LEU A 84 4.79 -20.46 -14.46
CA LEU A 84 4.16 -21.22 -15.54
C LEU A 84 5.10 -21.40 -16.75
N ALA A 85 5.90 -20.39 -17.08
CA ALA A 85 6.90 -20.50 -18.12
C ALA A 85 7.97 -21.55 -17.77
N ASP A 86 8.50 -21.52 -16.54
CA ASP A 86 9.50 -22.49 -16.06
C ASP A 86 8.93 -23.92 -15.97
N GLU A 87 7.66 -24.12 -15.62
CA GLU A 87 7.00 -25.44 -15.56
C GLU A 87 6.68 -26.04 -16.94
N SER A 88 6.68 -25.22 -17.99
CA SER A 88 6.35 -25.63 -19.36
C SER A 88 7.55 -26.10 -20.19
N PHE A 89 8.76 -26.03 -19.63
CA PHE A 89 10.03 -26.50 -20.22
C PHE A 89 10.52 -27.79 -19.57
#